data_AF-A0A924UT56-F1
#
_entry.id   AF-A0A924UT56-F1
#
_cell.length_a   1.000
_cell.length_b   1.000
_cell.length_c   1.000
_cell.angle_alpha   90.00
_cell.angle_beta   90.00
_cell.angle_gamma   90.00
#
_symmetry.space_group_name_H-M   'P 1'
#
loop_
_entity.id
_entity.type
_entity.pdbx_description
1 polymer ?
#
loop_
_entity_poly.entity_id
_entity_poly.type
_entity_poly.pdbx_seq_one_letter_code
_entity_poly.pdbx_strand_id
1 'polypeptide(L)'
;MNVIFIIIGMNVSILFLFDKSKLDDKEWFYKLLIFNGILFLIALTSVLIGVGINTAITSLFIPLIAEFLYYVLSKLFYVKFKRNSVDTFWTMNRSLFIDGWFNYIFWVVSILLFLLVF
;
A
#
# COMPACT_ATOMS: atom_id res chain seq x y z
N MET A 1 18.69 -11.26 4.55
CA MET A 1 17.67 -11.17 5.63
C MET A 1 16.79 -9.92 5.50
N ASN A 2 17.35 -8.72 5.30
CA ASN A 2 16.55 -7.48 5.16
C ASN A 2 15.60 -7.45 3.94
N VAL A 3 15.98 -8.07 2.82
CA VAL A 3 15.16 -8.09 1.59
C VAL A 3 13.78 -8.72 1.79
N ILE A 4 13.67 -9.75 2.65
CA ILE A 4 12.39 -10.41 2.91
C ILE A 4 11.43 -9.44 3.63
N PHE A 5 11.91 -8.71 4.63
CA PHE A 5 11.11 -7.70 5.34
C PHE A 5 10.71 -6.53 4.44
N ILE A 6 11.56 -6.16 3.49
CA ILE A 6 11.24 -5.14 2.48
C ILE A 6 10.13 -5.64 1.56
N ILE A 7 10.22 -6.88 1.04
CA ILE A 7 9.18 -7.47 0.17
C ILE A 7 7.85 -7.60 0.93
N ILE A 8 7.89 -8.03 2.20
CA ILE A 8 6.71 -8.06 3.07
C ILE A 8 6.16 -6.65 3.26
N GLY A 9 7.02 -5.66 3.46
CA GLY A 9 6.68 -4.24 3.52
C GLY A 9 5.99 -3.71 2.26
N MET A 10 6.33 -4.28 1.09
CA MET A 10 5.78 -3.92 -0.22
C MET A 10 4.47 -4.63 -0.58
N ASN A 11 3.92 -5.46 0.30
CA ASN A 11 2.76 -6.31 -0.02
C ASN A 11 1.57 -5.54 -0.64
N VAL A 12 1.19 -4.38 -0.10
CA VAL A 12 0.08 -3.56 -0.58
C VAL A 12 0.39 -2.97 -1.95
N SER A 13 1.61 -2.46 -2.15
CA SER A 13 2.03 -1.93 -3.45
C SER A 13 2.13 -3.01 -4.52
N ILE A 14 2.56 -4.22 -4.15
CA ILE A 14 2.58 -5.40 -5.04
C ILE A 14 1.13 -5.80 -5.40
N LEU A 15 0.24 -5.91 -4.41
CA LEU A 15 -1.17 -6.22 -4.66
C LEU A 15 -1.80 -5.16 -5.56
N PHE A 16 -1.55 -3.88 -5.30
CA PHE A 16 -2.02 -2.80 -6.14
C PHE A 16 -1.55 -2.92 -7.60
N LEU A 17 -0.29 -3.28 -7.82
CA LEU A 17 0.28 -3.42 -9.16
C LEU A 17 -0.31 -4.61 -9.92
N PHE A 18 -0.50 -5.75 -9.27
CA PHE A 18 -0.81 -7.01 -9.96
C PHE A 18 -2.23 -7.52 -9.79
N ASP A 19 -2.87 -7.24 -8.64
CA ASP A 19 -4.17 -7.79 -8.29
C ASP A 19 -4.95 -6.84 -7.37
N LYS A 20 -5.17 -5.62 -7.87
CA LYS A 20 -5.90 -4.56 -7.17
C LYS A 20 -7.29 -5.00 -6.71
N SER A 21 -7.89 -5.99 -7.39
CA SER A 21 -9.20 -6.54 -7.02
C SER A 21 -9.26 -7.00 -5.56
N LYS A 22 -8.14 -7.47 -5.00
CA LYS A 22 -8.02 -7.85 -3.58
C LYS A 22 -8.05 -6.65 -2.62
N LEU A 23 -7.63 -5.48 -3.06
CA LEU A 23 -7.72 -4.24 -2.27
C LEU A 23 -9.14 -3.64 -2.34
N ASP A 24 -9.90 -3.96 -3.39
CA ASP A 24 -11.29 -3.54 -3.53
C ASP A 24 -12.29 -4.52 -2.88
N ASP A 25 -11.89 -5.79 -2.73
CA ASP A 25 -12.68 -6.80 -2.02
C ASP A 25 -12.63 -6.59 -0.51
N LYS A 26 -13.82 -6.54 0.11
CA LYS A 26 -13.95 -6.24 1.53
C LYS A 26 -13.29 -7.29 2.41
N GLU A 27 -13.44 -8.58 2.09
CA GLU A 27 -12.90 -9.66 2.90
C GLU A 27 -11.37 -9.67 2.86
N TRP A 28 -10.80 -9.55 1.65
CA TRP A 28 -9.35 -9.45 1.46
C TRP A 28 -8.77 -8.20 2.09
N PHE A 29 -9.43 -7.04 1.96
CA PHE A 29 -9.01 -5.80 2.59
C PHE A 29 -8.93 -5.93 4.12
N TYR A 30 -9.94 -6.53 4.78
CA TYR A 30 -9.87 -6.74 6.24
C TYR A 30 -8.78 -7.73 6.65
N LYS A 31 -8.56 -8.81 5.88
CA LYS A 31 -7.46 -9.75 6.15
C LYS A 31 -6.10 -9.06 6.04
N LEU A 32 -5.93 -8.22 5.02
CA LEU A 32 -4.71 -7.45 4.80
C LEU A 32 -4.51 -6.41 5.90
N LEU A 33 -5.56 -5.73 6.33
CA LEU A 33 -5.53 -4.77 7.44
C LEU A 33 -5.08 -5.42 8.76
N ILE A 34 -5.59 -6.61 9.08
CA ILE A 34 -5.16 -7.36 10.27
C ILE A 34 -3.67 -7.73 10.15
N PHE A 35 -3.27 -8.27 9.00
CA PHE A 35 -1.88 -8.64 8.75
C PHE A 35 -0.93 -7.44 8.88
N ASN A 36 -1.27 -6.32 8.23
CA ASN A 36 -0.49 -5.09 8.26
C ASN A 36 -0.49 -4.43 9.65
N GLY A 37 -1.58 -4.56 10.41
CA GLY A 37 -1.66 -4.14 11.80
C GLY A 37 -0.69 -4.92 12.70
N ILE A 38 -0.58 -6.23 12.51
CA ILE A 38 0.40 -7.06 13.23
C ILE A 38 1.84 -6.63 12.88
N LEU A 39 2.14 -6.42 11.59
CA LEU A 39 3.46 -5.95 11.15
C LEU A 39 3.82 -4.59 11.78
N PHE A 40 2.87 -3.67 11.80
CA PHE A 40 3.03 -2.37 12.43
C PHE A 40 3.35 -2.49 13.93
N LEU A 41 2.66 -3.37 14.66
CA LEU A 41 2.91 -3.59 16.08
C LEU A 41 4.28 -4.24 16.35
N ILE A 42 4.71 -5.18 15.51
CA ILE A 42 6.05 -5.77 15.57
C ILE A 42 7.11 -4.67 15.36
N ALA A 43 6.90 -3.80 14.39
CA ALA A 43 7.80 -2.69 14.10
C ALA A 43 7.86 -1.71 15.29
N LEU A 44 6.70 -1.31 15.80
CA LEU A 44 6.58 -0.38 16.92
C LEU A 44 7.26 -0.91 18.18
N THR A 45 6.99 -2.16 18.55
CA THR A 45 7.62 -2.81 19.73
C THR A 45 9.13 -2.91 19.57
N SER A 46 9.62 -3.26 18.37
CA SER A 46 11.06 -3.33 18.10
C SER A 46 11.76 -1.97 18.23
N VAL A 47 11.10 -0.89 17.79
CA VAL A 47 11.59 0.49 17.97
C VAL A 47 11.58 0.89 19.44
N LEU A 48 10.51 0.58 20.19
CA LEU A 48 10.38 0.94 21.61
C LEU A 48 11.40 0.24 22.52
N ILE A 49 11.76 -1.00 22.21
CA ILE A 49 12.76 -1.77 22.99
C ILE A 49 14.20 -1.44 22.52
N GLY A 50 14.35 -0.61 21.47
CA GLY A 50 15.66 -0.22 20.93
C GLY A 50 16.37 -1.33 20.15
N VAL A 51 15.64 -2.37 19.75
CA VAL A 51 16.19 -3.60 19.12
C VAL A 51 16.44 -3.42 17.62
N GLY A 52 16.00 -2.32 17.01
CA GLY A 52 16.51 -1.98 15.68
C GLY A 52 15.82 -0.81 15.02
N ILE A 53 16.56 0.30 14.92
CA ILE A 53 16.36 1.29 13.87
C ILE A 53 17.17 0.79 12.66
N ASN A 54 16.60 -0.18 11.94
CA ASN A 54 17.16 -0.63 10.67
C ASN A 54 16.09 -0.61 9.58
N THR A 55 16.54 -0.61 8.34
CA THR A 55 15.73 -0.56 7.11
C THR A 55 14.64 -1.63 7.08
N ALA A 56 14.90 -2.80 7.69
CA ALA A 56 13.98 -3.93 7.70
C ALA A 56 12.82 -3.75 8.68
N ILE A 57 13.05 -3.19 9.87
CA ILE A 57 12.00 -2.93 10.85
C ILE A 57 11.14 -1.75 10.40
N THR A 58 11.78 -0.71 9.86
CA THR A 58 11.10 0.48 9.35
C THR A 58 10.22 0.18 8.13
N SER A 59 10.59 -0.78 7.28
CA SER A 59 9.75 -1.19 6.13
C SER A 59 8.41 -1.82 6.54
N LEU A 60 8.27 -2.32 7.77
CA LEU A 60 7.04 -2.95 8.26
C LEU A 60 5.97 -1.94 8.67
N PHE A 61 6.30 -0.66 8.79
CA PHE A 61 5.30 0.41 8.94
C PHE A 61 4.60 0.73 7.62
N ILE A 62 5.29 0.53 6.48
CA ILE A 62 4.82 0.95 5.16
C ILE A 62 3.50 0.29 4.74
N PRO A 63 3.28 -1.04 4.88
CA PRO A 63 2.05 -1.70 4.45
C PRO A 63 0.79 -1.01 4.95
N LEU A 64 0.72 -0.74 6.25
CA LEU A 64 -0.47 -0.16 6.86
C LEU A 64 -0.73 1.28 6.37
N ILE A 65 0.34 2.05 6.17
CA ILE A 65 0.26 3.41 5.62
C ILE A 65 -0.20 3.37 4.16
N ALA A 66 0.36 2.46 3.35
CA ALA A 66 -0.02 2.29 1.95
C ALA A 66 -1.48 1.83 1.81
N GLU A 67 -1.94 0.91 2.66
CA GLU A 67 -3.32 0.44 2.66
C GLU A 67 -4.30 1.53 3.08
N PHE A 68 -3.95 2.32 4.10
CA PHE A 68 -4.74 3.48 4.51
C PHE A 68 -4.82 4.52 3.38
N LEU A 69 -3.70 4.82 2.73
CA LEU A 69 -3.66 5.73 1.59
C LEU A 69 -4.53 5.22 0.44
N TYR A 70 -4.47 3.92 0.13
CA TYR A 70 -5.32 3.30 -0.88
C TYR A 70 -6.79 3.53 -0.57
N TYR A 71 -7.21 3.26 0.67
CA TYR A 71 -8.58 3.47 1.13
C TYR A 71 -9.03 4.92 0.95
N VAL A 72 -8.21 5.89 1.37
CA VAL A 72 -8.52 7.32 1.25
C VAL A 72 -8.67 7.72 -0.23
N LEU A 73 -7.71 7.35 -1.08
CA LEU A 73 -7.75 7.67 -2.51
C LEU A 73 -8.95 7.00 -3.20
N SER A 74 -9.26 5.75 -2.86
CA SER A 74 -10.40 5.02 -3.42
C SER A 74 -11.71 5.69 -3.05
N LYS A 75 -11.85 6.12 -1.80
CA LYS A 75 -13.02 6.87 -1.32
C LYS A 75 -13.16 8.22 -2.01
N LEU A 76 -12.06 8.97 -2.18
CA LEU A 76 -12.05 10.23 -2.93
C LEU A 76 -12.45 10.03 -4.40
N PHE A 77 -11.95 8.97 -5.02
CA PHE A 77 -12.30 8.59 -6.38
C PHE A 77 -13.79 8.31 -6.50
N TYR A 78 -14.35 7.49 -5.60
CA TYR A 78 -15.77 7.16 -5.58
C TYR A 78 -16.65 8.38 -5.36
N VAL A 79 -16.27 9.30 -4.46
CA VAL A 79 -17.02 10.54 -4.23
C VAL A 79 -17.11 11.39 -5.51
N LYS A 80 -16.01 11.48 -6.27
CA LYS A 80 -15.92 12.28 -7.50
C LYS A 80 -16.59 11.64 -8.70
N PHE A 81 -16.42 10.33 -8.90
CA PHE A 81 -16.84 9.64 -10.12
C PHE A 81 -18.02 8.67 -9.94
N LYS A 82 -18.51 8.48 -8.70
CA LYS A 82 -19.61 7.57 -8.33
C LYS A 82 -19.42 6.12 -8.79
N ARG A 83 -18.17 5.72 -9.02
CA ARG A 83 -17.74 4.35 -9.34
C ARG A 83 -16.35 4.10 -8.75
N ASN A 84 -15.96 2.84 -8.63
CA ASN A 84 -14.58 2.47 -8.28
C ASN A 84 -13.68 2.61 -9.51
N SER A 85 -12.37 2.79 -9.28
CA SER A 85 -11.40 2.69 -10.38
C SER A 85 -11.26 1.22 -10.75
N VAL A 86 -11.36 0.90 -12.03
CA VAL A 86 -11.40 -0.49 -12.51
C VAL A 86 -10.02 -0.91 -13.00
N ASP A 87 -9.28 0.03 -13.59
CA ASP A 87 -7.99 -0.26 -14.18
C ASP A 87 -6.91 -0.49 -13.11
N THR A 88 -6.08 -1.50 -13.34
CA THR A 88 -4.76 -1.63 -12.70
C THR A 88 -3.76 -0.68 -13.35
N PHE A 89 -2.59 -0.52 -12.74
CA PHE A 89 -1.50 0.26 -13.35
C PHE A 89 -1.15 -0.21 -14.78
N TRP A 90 -1.22 -1.51 -15.04
CA TRP A 90 -0.85 -2.10 -16.33
C TRP A 90 -1.96 -2.02 -17.39
N THR A 91 -3.22 -2.08 -16.96
CA THR A 91 -4.37 -2.14 -17.89
C THR A 91 -4.97 -0.78 -18.22
N MET A 92 -4.43 0.28 -17.62
CA MET A 92 -4.94 1.63 -17.73
C MET A 92 -4.86 2.18 -19.16
N ASN A 93 -6.01 2.58 -19.70
CA ASN A 93 -6.04 3.25 -20.99
C ASN A 93 -5.53 4.70 -20.85
N ARG A 94 -4.32 4.95 -21.36
CA ARG A 94 -3.62 6.24 -21.25
C ARG A 94 -4.38 7.41 -21.91
N SER A 95 -5.33 7.14 -22.81
CA SER A 95 -6.11 8.17 -23.49
C SER A 95 -7.24 8.77 -22.65
N LEU A 96 -7.79 8.01 -21.69
CA LEU A 96 -8.95 8.43 -20.90
C LEU A 96 -8.57 9.05 -19.55
N PHE A 97 -7.36 8.77 -19.01
CA PHE A 97 -6.70 9.34 -17.82
C PHE A 97 -7.54 9.49 -16.51
N ILE A 98 -8.81 9.09 -16.51
CA ILE A 98 -9.71 9.19 -15.36
C ILE A 98 -9.26 8.25 -14.25
N ASP A 99 -8.90 7.01 -14.58
CA ASP A 99 -8.31 6.05 -13.61
C ASP A 99 -6.77 6.26 -13.54
N GLY A 100 -6.23 6.96 -14.56
CA GLY A 100 -4.92 7.59 -14.70
C GLY A 100 -4.29 8.13 -13.44
N TRP A 101 -4.87 9.23 -12.98
CA TRP A 101 -4.32 10.00 -11.89
C TRP A 101 -4.35 9.24 -10.57
N PHE A 102 -5.38 8.41 -10.31
CA PHE A 102 -5.46 7.59 -9.10
C PHE A 102 -4.30 6.60 -9.06
N ASN A 103 -4.09 5.86 -10.16
CA ASN A 103 -3.03 4.87 -10.24
C ASN A 103 -1.64 5.52 -10.16
N TYR A 104 -1.47 6.68 -10.80
CA TYR A 104 -0.22 7.43 -10.76
C TYR A 104 0.10 7.97 -9.36
N ILE A 105 -0.86 8.61 -8.69
CA ILE A 105 -0.65 9.15 -7.33
C ILE A 105 -0.31 8.01 -6.36
N PHE A 106 -1.10 6.92 -6.38
CA PHE A 106 -0.85 5.81 -5.47
C PHE A 106 0.53 5.20 -5.69
N TRP A 107 0.94 5.03 -6.95
CA TRP A 107 2.25 4.49 -7.29
C TRP A 107 3.40 5.41 -6.84
N VAL A 108 3.30 6.72 -7.11
CA VAL A 108 4.33 7.70 -6.71
C VAL A 108 4.47 7.73 -5.19
N VAL A 109 3.36 7.80 -4.46
CA VAL A 109 3.43 7.83 -2.99
C VAL A 109 3.94 6.51 -2.44
N SER A 110 3.55 5.37 -3.02
CA SER A 110 4.10 4.07 -2.65
C SER A 110 5.62 4.04 -2.76
N ILE A 111 6.19 4.53 -3.86
CA ILE A 111 7.65 4.59 -4.02
C ILE A 111 8.30 5.53 -3.02
N LEU A 112 7.72 6.71 -2.78
CA LEU A 112 8.24 7.64 -1.79
C LEU A 112 8.26 7.03 -0.39
N LEU A 113 7.23 6.27 -0.02
CA LEU A 113 7.19 5.54 1.26
C LEU A 113 8.33 4.53 1.39
N PHE A 114 8.70 3.83 0.31
CA PHE A 114 9.87 2.94 0.33
C PHE A 114 11.19 3.69 0.35
N LEU A 115 11.33 4.77 -0.42
CA LEU A 115 12.56 5.56 -0.45
C LEU A 115 12.87 6.23 0.90
N LEU A 116 11.86 6.58 1.68
CA LEU A 116 12.04 7.17 3.02
C LEU A 116 12.56 6.17 4.07
N VAL A 117 12.47 4.87 3.77
CA VAL A 117 12.94 3.80 4.66
C VAL A 117 14.40 3.42 4.39
N PHE A 118 14.93 3.72 3.19
CA PHE A 118 16.32 3.49 2.80
C PHE A 118 17.22 4.68 3.13
#